data_AF-A0ABD0P6I7-F1
#
_entry.id   AF-A0ABD0P6I7-F1
#
_cell.length_a   1.000
_cell.length_b   1.000
_cell.length_c   1.000
_cell.angle_alpha   90.00
_cell.angle_beta   90.00
_cell.angle_gamma   90.00
#
_symmetry.space_group_name_H-M   'P 1'
#
loop_
_entity.id
_entity.type
_entity.pdbx_description
1 polymer ?
#
loop_
_entity_poly.entity_id
_entity_poly.type
_entity_poly.pdbx_seq_one_letter_code
_entity_poly.pdbx_strand_id
1 'polypeptide(L)'
;QLIAVISGRNGHVRLYPMAALDDREADFHKIAETKGCQSLVSGTIRQGSLTYLFVSMKKPDKVMIFELNKSKTRHRKLRDIIVPGSVQWMGLQGDKLCVGFQSGFLRYNLQGDGSTNSLLHPDDHTLAFVEQLSLDALCAVEISSKELLLCFSSIGVYVDWQGRRSRQQELMWPATPTAC
;
A
#
# COMPACT_ATOMS: atom_id res chain seq x y z
N GLN A 1 18.32 -9.20 8.77
CA GLN A 1 17.53 -8.08 8.20
C GLN A 1 17.87 -7.95 6.72
N LEU A 2 16.98 -7.36 5.92
CA LEU A 2 17.10 -7.23 4.47
C LEU A 2 16.72 -5.80 4.06
N ILE A 3 17.25 -5.34 2.94
CA ILE A 3 16.83 -4.13 2.25
C ILE A 3 16.16 -4.57 0.95
N ALA A 4 14.91 -4.15 0.75
CA ALA A 4 14.21 -4.35 -0.52
C ALA A 4 14.29 -3.06 -1.33
N VAL A 5 14.79 -3.15 -2.56
CA VAL A 5 14.90 -1.99 -3.46
C VAL A 5 14.32 -2.32 -4.83
N ILE A 6 13.64 -1.35 -5.44
CA ILE A 6 13.31 -1.40 -6.87
C ILE A 6 14.51 -0.86 -7.63
N SER A 7 15.15 -1.68 -8.46
CA SER A 7 16.38 -1.29 -9.13
C SER A 7 16.61 -2.00 -10.47
N GLY A 8 17.56 -1.48 -11.25
CA GLY A 8 17.93 -1.96 -12.58
C GLY A 8 17.00 -1.46 -13.68
N ARG A 9 17.43 -1.63 -14.94
CA ARG A 9 16.79 -1.05 -16.14
C ARG A 9 15.29 -1.32 -16.28
N ASN A 10 14.85 -2.49 -15.84
CA ASN A 10 13.46 -2.93 -15.98
C ASN A 10 12.65 -2.81 -14.68
N GLY A 11 13.21 -2.23 -13.61
CA GLY A 11 12.57 -2.13 -12.29
C GLY A 11 12.19 -3.49 -11.72
N HIS A 12 13.08 -4.12 -10.95
CA HIS A 12 12.74 -5.32 -10.18
C HIS A 12 13.00 -5.09 -8.71
N VAL A 13 12.26 -5.80 -7.87
CA VAL A 13 12.65 -5.95 -6.48
C VAL A 13 13.91 -6.80 -6.38
N ARG A 14 14.90 -6.24 -5.68
CA ARG A 14 16.11 -6.94 -5.22
C ARG A 14 16.18 -6.88 -3.70
N LEU A 15 16.51 -8.01 -3.10
CA LEU A 15 16.70 -8.16 -1.66
C LEU A 15 18.19 -8.24 -1.35
N TYR A 16 18.72 -7.22 -0.70
CA TYR A 16 20.10 -7.16 -0.23
C TYR A 16 20.16 -7.50 1.26
N PRO A 17 21.18 -8.24 1.73
CA PRO A 17 21.47 -8.29 3.15
C PRO A 17 21.89 -6.89 3.63
N MET A 18 21.53 -6.51 4.86
CA MET A 18 21.95 -5.21 5.44
C MET A 18 23.47 -5.00 5.39
N ALA A 19 24.24 -6.09 5.54
CA ALA A 19 25.71 -6.06 5.47
C ALA A 19 26.26 -5.57 4.11
N ALA A 20 25.43 -5.52 3.06
CA ALA A 20 25.78 -4.93 1.78
C ALA A 20 26.00 -3.41 1.86
N LEU A 21 25.52 -2.74 2.91
CA LEU A 21 25.74 -1.31 3.14
C LEU A 21 27.14 -1.02 3.70
N ASP A 22 27.80 -2.00 4.31
CA ASP A 22 29.11 -1.85 4.96
C ASP A 22 30.28 -2.01 3.96
N ASP A 23 30.05 -1.68 2.69
CA ASP A 23 30.99 -1.82 1.56
C ASP A 23 31.55 -3.25 1.39
N ARG A 24 30.79 -4.24 1.87
CA ARG A 24 31.07 -5.64 1.58
C ARG A 24 30.33 -6.02 0.31
N GLU A 25 31.06 -6.54 -0.69
CA GLU A 25 30.40 -7.20 -1.81
C GLU A 25 29.47 -8.29 -1.28
N ALA A 26 28.18 -8.13 -1.56
CA ALA A 26 27.15 -9.04 -1.09
C ALA A 26 26.15 -9.32 -2.20
N ASP A 27 25.89 -10.60 -2.42
CA ASP A 27 24.91 -11.04 -3.39
C ASP A 27 23.50 -10.60 -3.00
N PHE A 28 22.70 -10.24 -4.00
CA PHE A 28 21.29 -9.94 -3.85
C PHE A 28 20.40 -11.06 -4.40
N HIS A 29 19.18 -11.12 -3.88
CA HIS A 29 18.16 -12.01 -4.40
C HIS A 29 17.17 -11.21 -5.23
N LYS A 30 17.10 -11.50 -6.53
CA LYS A 30 16.17 -10.87 -7.47
C LYS A 30 14.82 -11.59 -7.45
N ILE A 31 13.73 -10.84 -7.28
CA ILE A 31 12.36 -11.38 -7.43
C ILE A 31 11.92 -11.17 -8.89
N ALA A 32 12.20 -12.15 -9.76
CA ALA A 32 12.08 -11.97 -11.21
C ALA A 32 10.67 -11.58 -11.69
N GLU A 33 9.62 -12.06 -11.02
CA GLU A 33 8.22 -11.78 -11.35
C GLU A 33 7.78 -10.34 -11.07
N THR A 34 8.60 -9.54 -10.38
CA THR A 34 8.32 -8.12 -10.07
C THR A 34 8.83 -7.15 -11.14
N LYS A 35 9.09 -7.64 -12.36
CA LYS A 35 9.55 -6.80 -13.48
C LYS A 35 8.53 -5.68 -13.76
N GLY A 36 8.98 -4.43 -13.75
CA GLY A 36 8.16 -3.25 -13.97
C GLY A 36 7.31 -2.86 -12.76
N CYS A 37 7.64 -3.32 -11.56
CA CYS A 37 6.98 -2.86 -10.33
C CYS A 37 7.17 -1.35 -10.11
N GLN A 38 6.18 -0.71 -9.51
CA GLN A 38 6.15 0.75 -9.37
C GLN A 38 6.53 1.22 -7.96
N SER A 39 6.00 0.55 -6.95
CA SER A 39 6.22 0.87 -5.55
C SER A 39 6.24 -0.40 -4.70
N LEU A 40 6.81 -0.29 -3.51
CA LEU A 40 6.82 -1.35 -2.53
C LEU A 40 6.56 -0.81 -1.13
N VAL A 41 5.98 -1.65 -0.28
CA VAL A 41 5.83 -1.42 1.16
C VAL A 41 6.22 -2.72 1.86
N SER A 42 6.86 -2.61 3.02
CA SER A 42 7.11 -3.78 3.87
C SER A 42 6.69 -3.48 5.30
N GLY A 43 6.40 -4.53 6.05
CA GLY A 43 6.11 -4.42 7.47
C GLY A 43 5.85 -5.76 8.13
N THR A 44 5.73 -5.73 9.45
CA THR A 44 5.57 -6.93 10.24
C THR A 44 4.11 -7.26 10.52
N ILE A 45 3.72 -8.52 10.33
CA ILE A 45 2.37 -9.06 10.52
C ILE A 45 2.39 -10.08 11.68
N ARG A 46 1.22 -10.45 12.21
CA ARG A 46 1.06 -11.41 13.32
C ARG A 46 1.93 -11.06 14.53
N GLN A 47 1.68 -9.87 15.10
CA GLN A 47 2.40 -9.35 16.28
C GLN A 47 3.92 -9.36 16.12
N GLY A 48 4.43 -9.07 14.91
CA GLY A 48 5.87 -8.98 14.65
C GLY A 48 6.52 -10.26 14.13
N SER A 49 5.82 -11.39 14.11
CA SER A 49 6.43 -12.69 13.82
C SER A 49 6.78 -12.91 12.34
N LEU A 50 6.06 -12.28 11.41
CA LEU A 50 6.29 -12.40 9.97
C LEU A 50 6.58 -11.03 9.37
N THR A 51 7.49 -10.95 8.40
CA THR A 51 7.72 -9.73 7.61
C THR A 51 7.19 -9.93 6.21
N TYR A 52 6.23 -9.12 5.79
CA TYR A 52 5.68 -9.16 4.44
C TYR A 52 6.22 -8.02 3.59
N LEU A 53 6.31 -8.28 2.29
CA LEU A 53 6.63 -7.33 1.25
C LEU A 53 5.47 -7.28 0.26
N PHE A 54 5.00 -6.07 -0.02
CA PHE A 54 3.92 -5.77 -0.94
C PHE A 54 4.51 -5.02 -2.12
N VAL A 55 4.22 -5.48 -3.33
CA VAL A 55 4.81 -4.94 -4.56
C VAL A 55 3.70 -4.60 -5.53
N SER A 56 3.58 -3.34 -5.92
CA SER A 56 2.58 -2.89 -6.89
C SER A 56 3.04 -3.14 -8.32
N MET A 57 2.11 -3.60 -9.15
CA MET A 57 2.32 -3.93 -10.55
C MET A 57 1.27 -3.20 -11.40
N LYS A 58 1.65 -2.72 -12.59
CA LYS A 58 0.79 -1.93 -13.48
C LYS A 58 -0.02 -2.74 -14.49
N LYS A 59 0.42 -3.96 -14.83
CA LYS A 59 -0.16 -4.77 -15.92
C LYS A 59 -0.19 -6.26 -15.57
N PRO A 60 -1.32 -6.79 -15.06
CA PRO A 60 -2.51 -6.06 -14.62
C PRO A 60 -2.24 -5.23 -13.35
N ASP A 61 -3.14 -4.30 -13.02
CA ASP A 61 -3.10 -3.55 -11.76
C ASP A 61 -3.33 -4.52 -10.59
N LYS A 62 -2.26 -4.78 -9.86
CA LYS A 62 -2.27 -5.73 -8.74
C LYS A 62 -1.19 -5.43 -7.71
N VAL A 63 -1.37 -6.00 -6.52
CA VAL A 63 -0.34 -6.08 -5.49
C VAL A 63 0.07 -7.53 -5.31
N MET A 64 1.36 -7.82 -5.52
CA MET A 64 1.96 -9.11 -5.19
C MET A 64 2.40 -9.12 -3.73
N ILE A 65 2.06 -10.18 -2.99
CA ILE A 65 2.39 -10.32 -1.57
C ILE A 65 3.43 -11.42 -1.40
N PHE A 66 4.52 -11.08 -0.74
CA PHE A 66 5.60 -12.00 -0.39
C PHE A 66 5.80 -12.03 1.12
N GLU A 67 6.10 -13.21 1.65
CA GLU A 67 6.70 -13.36 2.97
C GLU A 67 8.22 -13.36 2.83
N LEU A 68 8.90 -12.50 3.58
CA LEU A 68 10.36 -12.51 3.68
C LEU A 68 10.79 -13.52 4.74
N ASN A 69 11.78 -14.34 4.40
CA ASN A 69 12.21 -15.44 5.26
C ASN A 69 13.72 -15.70 5.18
N LYS A 70 14.18 -16.75 5.86
CA LYS A 70 15.59 -17.18 5.91
C LYS A 70 15.95 -18.25 4.86
N SER A 71 15.05 -18.55 3.92
CA SER A 71 15.33 -19.52 2.86
C SER A 71 16.47 -19.03 1.96
N LYS A 72 17.02 -19.89 1.11
CA LYS A 72 18.04 -19.49 0.13
C LYS A 72 17.55 -18.36 -0.78
N THR A 73 16.28 -18.30 -1.15
CA THR A 73 15.72 -17.23 -2.00
C THR A 73 15.31 -15.98 -1.23
N ARG A 74 15.30 -16.04 0.12
CA ARG A 74 14.92 -14.96 1.05
C ARG A 74 13.45 -14.51 1.00
N HIS A 75 12.61 -15.15 0.18
CA HIS A 75 11.20 -14.84 0.06
C HIS A 75 10.37 -16.07 -0.31
N ARG A 76 9.06 -15.99 -0.07
CA ARG A 76 8.02 -16.90 -0.59
C ARG A 76 6.83 -16.06 -1.04
N LYS A 77 6.38 -16.24 -2.28
CA LYS A 77 5.14 -15.62 -2.76
C LYS A 77 3.94 -16.23 -2.03
N LEU A 78 3.04 -15.39 -1.54
CA LEU A 78 1.81 -15.82 -0.87
C LEU A 78 0.62 -15.79 -1.82
N ARG A 79 0.32 -14.62 -2.38
CA ARG A 79 -0.81 -14.41 -3.31
C ARG A 79 -0.69 -13.08 -4.05
N ASP A 80 -1.56 -12.89 -5.04
CA ASP A 80 -1.79 -11.62 -5.72
C ASP A 80 -3.16 -11.04 -5.31
N ILE A 81 -3.26 -9.72 -5.22
CA ILE A 81 -4.51 -8.97 -5.04
C ILE A 81 -4.74 -8.12 -6.28
N ILE A 82 -5.87 -8.29 -6.96
CA ILE A 82 -6.27 -7.40 -8.05
C ILE A 82 -6.83 -6.11 -7.46
N VAL A 83 -6.41 -4.97 -8.02
CA VAL A 83 -6.84 -3.64 -7.57
C VAL A 83 -7.78 -3.05 -8.64
N PRO A 84 -8.83 -2.29 -8.26
CA PRO A 84 -9.80 -1.75 -9.22
C PRO A 84 -9.19 -0.76 -10.23
N GLY A 85 -8.05 -0.16 -9.90
CA GLY A 85 -7.33 0.77 -10.77
C GLY A 85 -5.86 0.83 -10.41
N SER A 86 -5.14 1.76 -11.06
CA SER A 86 -3.70 1.90 -10.85
C SER A 86 -3.38 2.22 -9.39
N VAL A 87 -2.44 1.48 -8.82
CA VAL A 87 -2.00 1.65 -7.43
C VAL A 87 -1.26 2.98 -7.30
N GLN A 88 -1.89 3.95 -6.65
CA GLN A 88 -1.33 5.29 -6.42
C GLN A 88 -0.61 5.37 -5.08
N TRP A 89 -1.10 4.61 -4.09
CA TRP A 89 -0.47 4.54 -2.77
C TRP A 89 -0.67 3.17 -2.12
N MET A 90 0.25 2.78 -1.25
CA MET A 90 0.10 1.63 -0.36
C MET A 90 0.61 2.00 1.03
N GLY A 91 -0.03 1.45 2.06
CA GLY A 91 0.43 1.58 3.44
C GLY A 91 -0.09 0.46 4.33
N LEU A 92 0.58 0.25 5.46
CA LEU A 92 0.15 -0.72 6.46
C LEU A 92 -0.52 0.00 7.63
N GLN A 93 -1.68 -0.51 8.05
CA GLN A 93 -2.41 -0.07 9.22
C GLN A 93 -2.63 -1.29 10.11
N GLY A 94 -1.76 -1.47 11.10
CA GLY A 94 -1.67 -2.72 11.86
C GLY A 94 -1.34 -3.91 10.95
N ASP A 95 -2.24 -4.88 10.88
CA ASP A 95 -2.12 -6.09 10.05
C ASP A 95 -2.92 -6.02 8.75
N LYS A 96 -3.30 -4.81 8.32
CA LYS A 96 -4.08 -4.58 7.10
C LYS A 96 -3.26 -3.79 6.10
N LEU A 97 -3.34 -4.20 4.84
CA LEU A 97 -2.81 -3.44 3.72
C LEU A 97 -3.88 -2.47 3.23
N CYS A 98 -3.58 -1.18 3.23
CA CYS A 98 -4.39 -0.18 2.56
C CYS A 98 -3.78 0.12 1.18
N VAL A 99 -4.62 0.20 0.16
CA VAL A 99 -4.25 0.50 -1.23
C VAL A 99 -5.12 1.66 -1.70
N GLY A 100 -4.47 2.76 -2.07
CA GLY A 100 -5.08 3.90 -2.73
C GLY A 100 -5.01 3.76 -4.25
N PHE A 101 -6.10 4.13 -4.91
CA PHE A 101 -6.24 4.24 -6.35
C PHE A 101 -7.15 5.45 -6.63
N GLN A 102 -7.30 5.81 -7.91
CA GLN A 102 -8.14 6.94 -8.26
C GLN A 102 -9.56 6.75 -7.68
N SER A 103 -10.06 7.79 -7.04
CA SER A 103 -11.38 7.86 -6.42
C SER A 103 -11.60 6.96 -5.20
N GLY A 104 -10.56 6.33 -4.63
CA GLY A 104 -10.81 5.48 -3.47
C GLY A 104 -9.62 4.84 -2.79
N PHE A 105 -9.95 4.16 -1.69
CA PHE A 105 -9.02 3.34 -0.93
C PHE A 105 -9.70 2.03 -0.54
N LEU A 106 -8.98 0.92 -0.70
CA LEU A 106 -9.37 -0.40 -0.21
C LEU A 106 -8.44 -0.83 0.90
N ARG A 107 -9.01 -1.48 1.92
CA ARG A 107 -8.28 -2.07 3.04
C ARG A 107 -8.47 -3.59 3.04
N TYR A 108 -7.37 -4.30 2.85
CA TYR A 108 -7.31 -5.74 2.78
C TYR A 108 -6.84 -6.33 4.10
N ASN A 109 -7.62 -7.27 4.64
CA ASN A 109 -7.18 -8.09 5.76
C ASN A 109 -6.10 -9.07 5.26
N LEU A 110 -4.97 -9.11 5.95
CA LEU A 110 -3.87 -10.03 5.63
C LEU A 110 -3.99 -11.35 6.39
N GLN A 111 -4.90 -11.42 7.36
CA GLN A 111 -5.22 -12.59 8.16
C GLN A 111 -6.65 -13.06 7.88
N GLY A 112 -6.93 -14.33 8.22
CA GLY A 112 -8.27 -14.90 8.09
C GLY A 112 -8.72 -15.08 6.63
N ASP A 113 -9.93 -14.62 6.33
CA ASP A 113 -10.61 -14.80 5.04
C ASP A 113 -10.08 -13.90 3.92
N GLY A 114 -9.21 -12.94 4.23
CA GLY A 114 -8.71 -11.99 3.25
C GLY A 114 -9.75 -10.95 2.81
N SER A 115 -10.76 -10.70 3.65
CA SER A 115 -11.81 -9.70 3.42
C SER A 115 -11.26 -8.34 3.02
N THR A 116 -11.99 -7.66 2.13
CA THR A 116 -11.67 -6.35 1.59
C THR A 116 -12.75 -5.36 2.01
N ASN A 117 -12.35 -4.18 2.48
CA ASN A 117 -13.27 -3.13 2.92
C ASN A 117 -12.97 -1.84 2.17
N SER A 118 -13.99 -1.19 1.61
CA SER A 118 -13.86 0.18 1.11
C SER A 118 -13.70 1.16 2.26
N LEU A 119 -12.80 2.14 2.12
CA LEU A 119 -12.70 3.26 3.06
C LEU A 119 -13.55 4.46 2.63
N LEU A 120 -14.28 4.34 1.51
CA LEU A 120 -15.37 5.21 1.13
C LEU A 120 -16.63 4.34 1.00
N HIS A 121 -17.54 4.42 1.96
CA HIS A 121 -18.74 3.60 1.96
C HIS A 121 -19.66 4.01 0.81
N PRO A 122 -20.13 3.08 -0.05
CA PRO A 122 -20.91 3.44 -1.25
C PRO A 122 -22.22 4.16 -0.93
N ASP A 123 -22.86 3.82 0.20
CA ASP A 123 -24.10 4.48 0.65
C ASP A 123 -23.89 5.84 1.32
N ASP A 124 -22.64 6.30 1.50
CA ASP A 124 -22.38 7.63 2.04
C ASP A 124 -22.27 8.67 0.91
N HIS A 125 -23.43 9.21 0.52
CA HIS A 125 -23.51 10.23 -0.53
C HIS A 125 -22.73 11.52 -0.21
N THR A 126 -22.37 11.76 1.06
CA THR A 126 -21.55 12.94 1.42
C THR A 126 -20.11 12.84 0.93
N LEU A 127 -19.68 11.66 0.47
CA LEU A 127 -18.35 11.38 -0.08
C LEU A 127 -18.37 11.14 -1.60
N ALA A 128 -19.55 11.16 -2.24
CA ALA A 128 -19.69 10.86 -3.67
C ALA A 128 -18.90 11.80 -4.60
N PHE A 129 -18.59 13.01 -4.13
CA PHE A 129 -17.80 13.98 -4.88
C PHE A 129 -16.38 13.47 -5.19
N VAL A 130 -15.82 12.56 -4.39
CA VAL A 130 -14.48 11.99 -4.61
C VAL A 130 -14.43 11.24 -5.95
N GLU A 131 -15.46 10.47 -6.26
CA GLU A 131 -15.59 9.77 -7.53
C GLU A 131 -15.95 10.73 -8.67
N GLN A 132 -16.87 11.66 -8.45
CA GLN A 132 -17.27 12.65 -9.48
C GLN A 132 -16.12 13.52 -9.97
N LEU A 133 -15.17 13.84 -9.08
CA LEU A 133 -13.99 14.64 -9.40
C LEU A 133 -12.77 13.78 -9.79
N SER A 134 -12.89 12.45 -9.79
CA SER A 134 -11.81 11.52 -10.14
C SER A 134 -10.51 11.76 -9.35
N LEU A 135 -10.63 12.00 -8.05
CA LEU A 135 -9.50 12.45 -7.23
C LEU A 135 -8.45 11.35 -7.03
N ASP A 136 -7.18 11.68 -7.21
CA ASP A 136 -6.09 10.72 -6.97
C ASP A 136 -5.84 10.51 -5.48
N ALA A 137 -5.65 9.26 -5.07
CA ALA A 137 -5.32 8.88 -3.72
C ALA A 137 -3.84 9.15 -3.41
N LEU A 138 -3.59 9.93 -2.35
CA LEU A 138 -2.23 10.29 -1.92
C LEU A 138 -1.76 9.46 -0.73
N CYS A 139 -2.54 9.40 0.35
CA CYS A 139 -2.25 8.57 1.53
C CYS A 139 -3.47 8.39 2.43
N ALA A 140 -3.40 7.43 3.35
CA ALA A 140 -4.37 7.27 4.43
C ALA A 140 -3.67 7.28 5.79
N VAL A 141 -4.03 8.24 6.65
CA VAL A 141 -3.41 8.47 7.96
C VAL A 141 -4.37 8.04 9.07
N GLU A 142 -3.91 7.19 9.99
CA GLU A 142 -4.69 6.83 11.17
C GLU A 142 -4.64 7.97 12.19
N ILE A 143 -5.81 8.54 12.51
CA ILE A 143 -5.96 9.57 13.54
C ILE A 143 -6.24 8.91 14.89
N SER A 144 -7.05 7.85 14.88
CA SER A 144 -7.32 6.98 16.02
C SER A 144 -7.77 5.60 15.54
N SER A 145 -7.97 4.66 16.46
CA SER A 145 -8.50 3.32 16.15
C SER A 145 -9.88 3.31 15.49
N LYS A 146 -10.59 4.45 15.47
CA LYS A 146 -11.93 4.60 14.88
C LYS A 146 -11.98 5.60 13.73
N GLU A 147 -10.89 6.30 13.43
CA GLU A 147 -10.90 7.44 12.51
C GLU A 147 -9.63 7.51 11.67
N LEU A 148 -9.82 7.74 10.38
CA LEU A 148 -8.78 7.90 9.37
C LEU A 148 -8.96 9.23 8.65
N LEU A 149 -7.85 9.86 8.28
CA LEU A 149 -7.81 10.92 7.30
C LEU A 149 -7.38 10.32 5.96
N LEU A 150 -8.26 10.37 4.95
CA LEU A 150 -7.94 10.00 3.58
C LEU A 150 -7.53 11.26 2.82
N CYS A 151 -6.30 11.29 2.34
CA CYS A 151 -5.76 12.39 1.56
C CYS A 151 -5.85 12.07 0.07
N PHE A 152 -6.53 12.94 -0.67
CA PHE A 152 -6.62 12.94 -2.11
C PHE A 152 -5.92 14.17 -2.71
N SER A 153 -5.78 14.23 -4.03
CA SER A 153 -5.03 15.26 -4.77
C SER A 153 -5.42 16.70 -4.46
N SER A 154 -6.66 16.99 -4.07
CA SER A 154 -7.15 18.34 -3.75
C SER A 154 -7.75 18.49 -2.34
N ILE A 155 -7.99 17.38 -1.65
CA ILE A 155 -8.76 17.38 -0.39
C ILE A 155 -8.35 16.24 0.56
N GLY A 156 -8.50 16.46 1.85
CA GLY A 156 -8.49 15.45 2.90
C GLY A 156 -9.86 15.29 3.54
N VAL A 157 -10.35 14.05 3.63
CA VAL A 157 -11.64 13.70 4.25
C VAL A 157 -11.44 12.78 5.45
N TYR A 158 -12.19 13.03 6.52
CA TYR A 158 -12.18 12.16 7.70
C TYR A 158 -13.25 11.10 7.56
N VAL A 159 -12.86 9.84 7.73
CA VAL A 159 -13.76 8.69 7.70
C VAL A 159 -13.61 7.84 8.95
N ASP A 160 -14.68 7.17 9.34
CA ASP A 160 -14.65 6.16 10.37
C ASP A 160 -14.10 4.83 9.85
N TRP A 161 -14.04 3.83 10.72
CA TRP A 161 -13.53 2.50 10.35
C TRP A 161 -14.40 1.75 9.33
N GLN A 162 -15.64 2.18 9.09
CA GLN A 162 -16.58 1.64 8.08
C GLN A 162 -16.50 2.40 6.76
N GLY A 163 -15.68 3.45 6.68
CA GLY A 163 -15.53 4.30 5.50
C GLY A 163 -16.63 5.36 5.36
N ARG A 164 -17.38 5.66 6.42
CA ARG A 164 -18.38 6.74 6.44
C ARG A 164 -17.74 8.02 6.96
N ARG A 165 -18.22 9.18 6.51
CA ARG A 165 -17.73 10.49 6.93
C ARG A 165 -17.83 10.65 8.44
N SER A 166 -16.69 10.90 9.11
CA SER A 166 -16.65 11.09 10.56
C SER A 166 -16.69 12.55 11.00
N ARG A 167 -16.28 13.48 10.11
CA ARG A 167 -16.29 14.93 10.36
C ARG A 167 -16.89 15.69 9.19
N GLN A 168 -17.59 16.79 9.48
CA GLN A 168 -18.07 17.71 8.45
C GLN A 168 -16.95 18.56 7.86
N GLN A 169 -15.87 18.82 8.59
CA GLN A 169 -14.76 19.61 8.07
C GLN A 169 -13.90 18.79 7.10
N GLU A 170 -13.55 19.40 5.97
CA GLU A 170 -12.60 18.88 4.99
C GLU A 170 -11.30 19.69 5.04
N LEU A 171 -10.18 19.08 4.67
CA LEU A 171 -8.89 19.77 4.50
C LEU A 171 -8.71 20.07 3.02
N MET A 172 -8.72 21.33 2.61
CA MET A 172 -8.50 21.69 1.21
C MET A 172 -7.04 22.03 0.97
N TRP A 173 -6.45 21.49 -0.11
CA TRP A 173 -5.09 21.84 -0.51
C TRP A 173 -5.14 23.05 -1.46
N PRO A 174 -4.37 24.12 -1.20
CA PRO A 174 -4.28 25.25 -2.14
C PRO A 174 -3.55 24.87 -3.45
N ALA A 175 -2.82 23.75 -3.44
CA ALA A 175 -2.15 23.14 -4.59
C ALA A 175 -1.98 21.64 -4.34
N THR A 176 -1.83 20.84 -5.40
CA THR A 176 -1.66 19.39 -5.31
C THR A 176 -0.40 19.02 -4.50
N PRO A 177 -0.52 18.28 -3.38
CA PRO A 177 0.64 17.81 -2.62
C PRO A 177 1.49 16.85 -3.46
N THR A 178 2.81 16.98 -3.37
CA THR A 178 3.76 16.15 -4.14
C THR A 178 4.31 14.96 -3.35
N ALA A 179 4.06 14.91 -2.04
CA ALA A 179 4.51 13.85 -1.16
C ALA A 179 3.62 13.77 0.09
N CYS A 180 3.64 12.61 0.75
CA CYS A 180 3.00 12.33 2.03
C CYS A 180 3.98 11.59 2.94
#